data_AF-A0A0F9RAJ8-F1
#
_entry.id   AF-A0A0F9RAJ8-F1
#
_cell.length_a   1.000
_cell.length_b   1.000
_cell.length_c   1.000
_cell.angle_alpha   90.00
_cell.angle_beta   90.00
_cell.angle_gamma   90.00
#
_symmetry.space_group_name_H-M   'P 1'
#
loop_
_entity.id
_entity.type
_entity.pdbx_description
1 polymer ?
#
loop_
_entity_poly.entity_id
_entity_poly.type
_entity_poly.pdbx_seq_one_letter_code
_entity_poly.pdbx_strand_id
1 'polypeptide(L)'
;MNLIIVSLAIATFSTTICLSSLFRPIRVLLEPVPVLGKLSRCPYCLNHYLAIPASCIFGVDNLIYTIVNAFAIVAMASIFGYMLLKYLDLLENV
;
A
#
# COMPACT_ATOMS: atom_id res chain seq x y z
N MET A 1 -9.81 -15.75 2.86
CA MET A 1 -9.04 -14.51 3.08
C MET A 1 -9.98 -13.39 3.51
N ASN A 2 -9.66 -12.66 4.59
CA ASN A 2 -10.42 -11.47 4.95
C ASN A 2 -9.80 -10.25 4.24
N LEU A 3 -10.44 -9.82 3.15
CA LEU A 3 -9.95 -8.75 2.28
C LEU A 3 -9.74 -7.44 3.05
N ILE A 4 -10.58 -7.15 4.06
CA ILE A 4 -10.48 -5.93 4.87
C ILE A 4 -9.15 -5.89 5.63
N ILE A 5 -8.79 -7.01 6.28
CA ILE A 5 -7.55 -7.10 7.06
C ILE A 5 -6.33 -6.96 6.14
N VAL A 6 -6.35 -7.64 4.99
CA VAL A 6 -5.24 -7.57 4.02
C VAL A 6 -5.07 -6.16 3.46
N SER A 7 -6.17 -5.50 3.08
CA SER A 7 -6.13 -4.12 2.60
C SER A 7 -5.67 -3.13 3.66
N LEU A 8 -6.09 -3.31 4.92
CA LEU A 8 -5.64 -2.46 6.01
C LEU A 8 -4.15 -2.64 6.29
N ALA A 9 -3.66 -3.88 6.28
CA ALA A 9 -2.25 -4.18 6.41
C ALA A 9 -1.44 -3.53 5.28
N ILE A 10 -1.85 -3.72 4.02
CA ILE A 10 -1.18 -3.13 2.86
C ILE A 10 -1.20 -1.59 2.94
N ALA A 11 -2.33 -0.98 3.28
CA ALA A 11 -2.41 0.46 3.45
C ALA A 11 -1.44 0.97 4.53
N THR A 12 -1.40 0.29 5.67
CA THR A 12 -0.53 0.64 6.81
C THR A 12 0.94 0.48 6.44
N PHE A 13 1.33 -0.64 5.82
CA PHE A 13 2.70 -0.86 5.37
C PHE A 13 3.12 0.17 4.33
N SER A 14 2.30 0.41 3.31
CA SER A 14 2.63 1.35 2.24
C SER A 14 2.76 2.78 2.76
N THR A 15 1.83 3.23 3.60
CA THR A 15 1.91 4.57 4.21
C THR A 15 3.11 4.70 5.14
N THR A 16 3.39 3.69 5.96
CA THR A 16 4.54 3.68 6.87
C THR A 16 5.85 3.77 6.10
N ILE A 17 6.06 2.92 5.09
CA ILE A 17 7.29 2.93 4.27
C ILE A 17 7.43 4.28 3.55
N CYS A 18 6.34 4.79 2.99
CA CYS A 18 6.40 5.99 2.14
C CYS A 18 6.49 7.29 2.91
N LEU A 19 6.04 7.36 4.17
CA LEU A 19 5.89 8.62 4.90
C LEU A 19 6.73 8.68 6.17
N SER A 20 6.89 7.56 6.88
CA SER A 20 7.61 7.55 8.14
C SER A 20 9.07 8.00 7.99
N SER A 21 9.54 8.79 8.94
CA SER A 21 10.94 9.23 9.05
C SER A 21 11.89 8.04 9.23
N LEU A 22 11.41 6.95 9.86
CA LEU A 22 12.17 5.72 10.07
C LEU A 22 12.67 5.10 8.75
N PHE A 23 11.88 5.19 7.68
CA PHE A 23 12.21 4.62 6.38
C PHE A 23 12.91 5.62 5.44
N ARG A 24 13.23 6.83 5.91
CA ARG A 24 13.96 7.83 5.11
C ARG A 24 15.29 7.32 4.53
N PRO A 25 16.19 6.65 5.28
CA PRO A 25 17.46 6.17 4.71
C PRO A 25 17.26 5.17 3.58
N ILE A 26 16.25 4.30 3.71
CA ILE A 26 15.89 3.33 2.67
C ILE A 26 15.36 4.05 1.43
N ARG A 27 14.49 5.06 1.59
CA ARG A 27 13.96 5.86 0.47
C ARG A 27 15.06 6.59 -0.30
N VAL A 28 16.08 7.11 0.39
CA VAL A 28 17.25 7.76 -0.23
C VAL A 28 18.11 6.73 -0.98
N LEU A 29 18.33 5.55 -0.42
CA LEU A 29 19.07 4.47 -1.07
C LEU A 29 18.39 3.98 -2.36
N LEU A 30 17.05 3.97 -2.38
CA LEU A 30 16.24 3.51 -3.51
C LEU A 30 15.99 4.58 -4.58
N GLU A 31 16.26 5.85 -4.30
CA GLU A 31 16.08 6.97 -5.22
C GLU A 31 16.74 6.82 -6.60
N PRO A 32 17.99 6.33 -6.73
CA PRO A 32 18.62 6.16 -8.05
C PRO A 32 17.99 5.06 -8.90
N VAL A 33 17.14 4.19 -8.33
CA VAL A 33 16.45 3.14 -9.07
C VAL A 33 15.07 3.66 -9.51
N PRO A 34 14.80 3.87 -10.82
CA PRO A 34 13.62 4.62 -11.26
C PRO A 34 12.28 4.07 -10.76
N VAL A 35 12.15 2.74 -10.73
CA VAL A 35 10.93 2.06 -10.29
C VAL A 35 10.84 2.08 -8.77
N LEU A 36 11.86 1.58 -8.06
CA LEU A 36 11.85 1.48 -6.60
C LEU A 36 11.80 2.84 -5.91
N GLY A 37 12.50 3.85 -6.43
CA GLY A 37 12.45 5.22 -5.95
C GLY A 37 11.03 5.78 -6.01
N LYS A 38 10.33 5.58 -7.14
CA LYS A 38 8.93 6.00 -7.31
C LYS A 38 7.97 5.24 -6.37
N LEU A 39 8.13 3.92 -6.22
CA LEU A 39 7.32 3.12 -5.30
C LEU A 39 7.50 3.57 -3.85
N SER A 40 8.74 3.81 -3.43
CA SER A 40 9.08 4.17 -2.06
C SER A 40 8.53 5.54 -1.63
N ARG A 41 8.05 6.36 -2.56
CA ARG A 41 7.48 7.70 -2.31
C ARG A 41 5.97 7.78 -2.51
N CYS A 42 5.35 6.73 -3.03
CA CYS A 42 3.95 6.74 -3.46
C CYS A 42 3.19 5.57 -2.79
N PRO A 43 2.47 5.80 -1.68
CA PRO A 43 1.72 4.75 -0.99
C PRO A 43 0.73 4.03 -1.93
N TYR A 44 0.06 4.77 -2.81
CA TYR A 44 -0.86 4.22 -3.81
C TYR A 44 -0.17 3.29 -4.80
N CYS A 45 1.01 3.68 -5.27
CA CYS A 45 1.81 2.88 -6.18
C CYS A 45 2.24 1.60 -5.46
N LEU A 46 2.74 1.71 -4.24
CA LEU A 46 3.16 0.56 -3.44
C LEU A 46 2.00 -0.40 -3.14
N ASN A 47 0.78 0.10 -2.90
CA ASN A 47 -0.42 -0.73 -2.76
C ASN A 47 -0.66 -1.64 -3.99
N HIS A 48 -0.43 -1.14 -5.21
CA HIS A 48 -0.60 -1.95 -6.44
C HIS A 48 0.40 -3.11 -6.48
N TYR A 49 1.65 -2.83 -6.15
CA TYR A 49 2.71 -3.84 -6.16
C TYR A 49 2.57 -4.84 -5.02
N LEU A 50 1.98 -4.47 -3.89
CA LEU A 50 1.72 -5.38 -2.78
C LEU A 50 0.42 -6.18 -2.95
N ALA A 51 -0.57 -5.66 -3.66
CA ALA A 51 -1.83 -6.37 -3.87
C ALA A 51 -1.68 -7.61 -4.75
N ILE A 52 -0.79 -7.60 -5.75
CA ILE A 52 -0.53 -8.75 -6.61
C ILE A 52 0.00 -9.96 -5.82
N PRO A 53 1.13 -9.88 -5.09
CA PRO A 53 1.62 -11.01 -4.30
C PRO A 53 0.67 -11.36 -3.16
N ALA A 54 -0.03 -10.40 -2.55
CA ALA A 54 -1.04 -10.70 -1.53
C ALA A 54 -2.18 -11.54 -2.11
N SER A 55 -2.67 -11.21 -3.31
CA SER A 55 -3.67 -12.01 -4.01
C SER A 55 -3.14 -13.37 -4.45
N CYS A 56 -1.85 -13.52 -4.78
CA CYS A 56 -1.30 -14.84 -5.09
C CYS A 56 -1.13 -15.73 -3.86
N ILE A 57 -0.76 -15.17 -2.70
CA ILE A 57 -0.53 -15.93 -1.46
C ILE A 57 -1.85 -16.29 -0.78
N PHE A 58 -2.80 -15.36 -0.76
CA PHE A 58 -4.05 -15.49 -0.01
C PHE A 58 -5.29 -15.67 -0.91
N GLY A 59 -5.10 -15.71 -2.22
CA GLY A 59 -6.17 -15.87 -3.21
C GLY A 59 -6.68 -17.30 -3.33
N VAL A 60 -7.49 -17.51 -4.36
CA VAL A 60 -8.16 -18.77 -4.68
C VAL A 60 -7.48 -19.37 -5.91
N ASP A 61 -7.60 -20.68 -6.14
CA ASP A 61 -7.00 -21.39 -7.29
C ASP A 61 -7.55 -20.97 -8.67
N ASN A 62 -8.33 -19.89 -8.73
CA ASN A 62 -8.92 -19.35 -9.95
C ASN A 62 -8.36 -17.96 -10.26
N LEU A 63 -7.73 -17.84 -11.42
CA LEU A 63 -7.05 -16.64 -11.89
C LEU A 63 -7.97 -15.40 -11.93
N ILE A 64 -9.23 -15.56 -12.34
CA ILE A 64 -10.18 -14.43 -12.43
C ILE A 64 -10.48 -13.89 -11.04
N TYR A 65 -10.73 -14.77 -10.07
CA TYR A 65 -10.95 -14.35 -8.68
C TYR A 65 -9.71 -13.69 -8.07
N THR A 66 -8.51 -14.18 -8.39
CA THR A 66 -7.24 -13.56 -7.96
C THR A 66 -7.08 -12.13 -8.49
N ILE A 67 -7.42 -11.89 -9.76
CA ILE A 67 -7.41 -10.56 -10.36
C ILE A 67 -8.43 -9.64 -9.68
N VAL A 68 -9.68 -10.09 -9.52
CA VAL A 68 -10.74 -9.31 -8.86
C VAL A 68 -10.35 -8.97 -7.42
N ASN A 69 -9.79 -9.93 -6.68
CA ASN A 69 -9.29 -9.71 -5.32
C ASN A 69 -8.16 -8.68 -5.30
N ALA A 70 -7.23 -8.70 -6.25
CA ALA A 70 -6.16 -7.70 -6.32
C ALA A 70 -6.73 -6.28 -6.48
N PHE A 71 -7.69 -6.08 -7.38
CA PHE A 71 -8.36 -4.79 -7.54
C PHE A 71 -9.13 -4.35 -6.29
N ALA A 72 -9.87 -5.27 -5.66
CA ALA A 72 -10.58 -4.99 -4.42
C ALA A 72 -9.60 -4.58 -3.30
N ILE A 73 -8.46 -5.26 -3.20
CA ILE A 73 -7.44 -4.98 -2.22
C ILE A 73 -6.86 -3.58 -2.42
N VAL A 74 -6.49 -3.24 -3.66
CA VAL A 74 -5.97 -1.92 -4.01
C VAL A 74 -6.97 -0.82 -3.68
N ALA A 75 -8.24 -0.98 -4.06
CA ALA A 75 -9.27 0.01 -3.84
C ALA A 75 -9.45 0.29 -2.33
N MET A 76 -9.64 -0.75 -1.52
CA MET A 76 -9.81 -0.60 -0.08
C MET A 76 -8.55 -0.07 0.62
N ALA A 77 -7.36 -0.54 0.23
CA ALA A 77 -6.11 -0.05 0.80
C ALA A 77 -5.89 1.44 0.50
N SER A 78 -6.34 1.91 -0.66
CA SER A 78 -6.24 3.32 -1.05
C SER A 78 -7.23 4.18 -0.27
N ILE A 79 -8.45 3.69 -0.02
CA ILE A 79 -9.44 4.36 0.84
C ILE A 79 -8.89 4.48 2.27
N PHE A 80 -8.37 3.39 2.85
CA PHE A 80 -7.79 3.42 4.20
C PHE A 80 -6.59 4.36 4.28
N GLY A 81 -5.70 4.32 3.28
CA GLY A 81 -4.57 5.25 3.19
C GLY A 81 -5.02 6.71 3.14
N TYR A 82 -6.02 7.04 2.32
CA TYR A 82 -6.56 8.39 2.25
C TYR A 82 -7.21 8.84 3.57
N MET A 83 -8.01 7.97 4.20
CA MET A 83 -8.61 8.27 5.50
C MET A 83 -7.56 8.54 6.57
N LEU A 84 -6.49 7.74 6.60
CA LEU A 84 -5.38 7.92 7.54
C LEU A 84 -4.68 9.26 7.30
N LEU A 85 -4.37 9.61 6.06
CA LEU A 85 -3.73 10.88 5.72
C LEU A 85 -4.59 12.07 6.12
N LYS A 86 -5.89 12.02 5.83
CA LYS A 86 -6.83 13.07 6.21
C LYS A 86 -6.94 13.20 7.73
N TYR A 87 -6.91 12.08 8.45
CA TYR A 87 -6.94 12.10 9.91
C TYR A 87 -5.66 12.71 10.50
N LEU A 88 -4.49 12.39 9.95
CA LEU A 88 -3.21 13.00 10.37
C LEU A 88 -3.18 14.50 10.10
N ASP A 89 -3.63 14.93 8.92
CA ASP A 89 -3.72 16.35 8.55
C ASP A 89 -4.66 17.13 9.50
N LEU A 90 -5.77 16.54 9.92
CA LEU A 90 -6.65 17.13 10.94
C LEU A 90 -5.98 17.27 12.31
N LEU A 91 -5.07 16.38 12.68
CA LEU A 91 -4.34 16.45 13.96
C LEU A 91 -3.23 17.49 13.94
N GLU A 92 -2.59 17.73 12.79
CA GLU A 92 -1.52 18.73 12.66
C GLU A 92 -2.06 20.17 12.56
N ASN A 93 -3.34 20.35 12.18
CA ASN A 93 -3.99 21.66 12.02
C ASN A 93 -4.94 22.05 13.17
N VAL A 94 -4.92 21.32 14.29
CA VAL A 94 -5.63 21.65 15.56
C VAL A 94 -4.62 22.07 16.61
#